data_AF-A0A2P4S5J2-F1
#
_entry.id   AF-A0A2P4S5J2-F1
#
_cell.length_a   1.000
_cell.length_b   1.000
_cell.length_c   1.000
_cell.angle_alpha   90.00
_cell.angle_beta   90.00
_cell.angle_gamma   90.00
#
_symmetry.space_group_name_H-M   'P 1'
#
loop_
_entity.id
_entity.type
_entity.pdbx_description
1 polymer ?
#
loop_
_entity_poly.entity_id
_entity_poly.type
_entity_poly.pdbx_seq_one_letter_code
_entity_poly.pdbx_strand_id
1 'polypeptide(L)'
;MELAGLSCATAIAKAYPPGSFPTSPPAVLVVCGPGNNGGDGLVCARHLKMFGYHPTVHYPKRPNKPLFEGLTTQCQKMDIPFLTEFPTEAALIDGLYGLVVDAIFGFSFKGAVREPFGSILSTLQRITVPIASIDIP
;
A
#
# COMPACT_ATOMS: atom_id res chain seq x y z
N MET A 1 -11.56 -9.94 2.56
CA MET A 1 -10.41 -9.47 1.77
C MET A 1 -10.86 -8.79 0.49
N GLU A 2 -11.45 -9.49 -0.50
CA GLU A 2 -11.83 -8.86 -1.78
C GLU A 2 -12.72 -7.60 -1.63
N LEU A 3 -13.82 -7.71 -0.89
CA LEU A 3 -14.71 -6.56 -0.62
C LEU A 3 -14.04 -5.48 0.23
N ALA A 4 -13.16 -5.86 1.16
CA ALA A 4 -12.46 -4.93 2.04
C ALA A 4 -11.48 -4.08 1.22
N GLY A 5 -10.60 -4.70 0.44
CA GLY A 5 -9.66 -3.98 -0.42
C GLY A 5 -10.35 -3.16 -1.52
N LEU A 6 -11.46 -3.64 -2.10
CA LEU A 6 -12.30 -2.82 -3.00
C LEU A 6 -12.85 -1.58 -2.28
N SER A 7 -13.33 -1.74 -1.04
CA SER A 7 -13.84 -0.63 -0.24
C SER A 7 -12.73 0.37 0.08
N CYS A 8 -11.51 -0.09 0.38
CA CYS A 8 -10.33 0.76 0.58
C CYS A 8 -10.01 1.57 -0.67
N ALA A 9 -9.89 0.92 -1.82
CA ALA A 9 -9.63 1.59 -3.10
C ALA A 9 -10.74 2.59 -3.45
N THR A 10 -11.99 2.26 -3.15
CA THR A 10 -13.16 3.13 -3.37
C THR A 10 -13.10 4.36 -2.46
N ALA A 11 -12.76 4.18 -1.19
CA ALA A 11 -12.63 5.28 -0.23
C ALA A 11 -11.48 6.22 -0.63
N ILE A 12 -10.34 5.67 -1.02
CA ILE A 12 -9.21 6.43 -1.56
C ILE A 12 -9.64 7.21 -2.81
N ALA A 13 -10.34 6.57 -3.75
CA ALA A 13 -10.77 7.23 -4.97
C ALA A 13 -11.77 8.37 -4.75
N LYS A 14 -12.56 8.30 -3.67
CA LYS A 14 -13.47 9.38 -3.27
C LYS A 14 -12.74 10.52 -2.55
N ALA A 15 -11.84 10.20 -1.63
CA ALA A 15 -11.12 11.20 -0.83
C ALA A 15 -10.04 11.92 -1.64
N TYR A 16 -9.39 11.20 -2.56
CA TYR A 16 -8.30 11.68 -3.40
C TYR A 16 -8.58 11.31 -4.86
N PRO A 17 -9.54 11.95 -5.54
CA PRO A 17 -9.89 11.61 -6.92
C PRO A 17 -8.71 11.84 -7.88
N PRO A 18 -8.57 11.10 -9.00
CA PRO A 18 -7.37 11.22 -9.84
C PRO A 18 -7.06 12.63 -10.34
N GLY A 19 -8.09 13.44 -10.59
CA GLY A 19 -7.94 14.84 -11.01
C GLY A 19 -7.44 15.81 -9.94
N SER A 20 -7.32 15.39 -8.67
CA SER A 20 -6.78 16.24 -7.59
C SER A 20 -5.26 16.15 -7.44
N PHE A 21 -4.60 15.26 -8.18
CA PHE A 21 -3.15 15.10 -8.13
C PHE A 21 -2.45 15.92 -9.22
N PRO A 22 -1.20 16.36 -8.97
CA PRO A 22 -0.41 17.07 -9.98
C PRO A 22 0.07 16.15 -11.12
N THR A 23 0.06 14.82 -10.90
CA THR A 23 0.51 13.81 -11.86
C THR A 23 -0.67 12.95 -12.33
N SER A 24 -0.63 12.53 -13.59
CA SER A 24 -1.62 11.65 -14.21
C SER A 24 -0.92 10.55 -15.01
N PRO A 25 -1.12 9.26 -14.69
CA PRO A 25 -1.91 8.75 -13.56
C PRO A 25 -1.26 9.07 -12.18
N PRO A 26 -2.05 9.26 -11.11
CA PRO A 26 -1.50 9.50 -9.78
C PRO A 26 -0.70 8.31 -9.25
N ALA A 27 0.55 8.55 -8.85
CA ALA A 27 1.40 7.52 -8.26
C ALA A 27 1.03 7.25 -6.79
N VAL A 28 0.85 5.97 -6.43
CA VAL A 28 0.47 5.56 -5.07
C VAL A 28 1.41 4.48 -4.57
N LEU A 29 2.00 4.64 -3.39
CA LEU A 29 2.79 3.60 -2.74
C LEU A 29 1.91 2.80 -1.77
N VAL A 30 1.79 1.49 -1.96
CA VAL A 30 1.04 0.59 -1.07
C VAL A 30 2.00 -0.26 -0.27
N VAL A 31 2.05 -0.06 1.05
CA VAL A 31 2.96 -0.76 1.95
C VAL A 31 2.22 -1.88 2.65
N CYS A 32 2.50 -3.13 2.25
CA CYS A 32 1.79 -4.32 2.74
C CYS A 32 2.57 -5.01 3.86
N GLY A 33 1.89 -5.28 4.98
CA GLY A 33 2.45 -6.06 6.08
C GLY A 33 2.20 -7.57 5.97
N PRO A 34 2.63 -8.37 6.95
CA PRO A 34 2.79 -9.82 6.83
C PRO A 34 1.49 -10.62 7.07
N GLY A 35 0.32 -9.97 7.04
CA GLY A 35 -0.93 -10.56 7.48
C GLY A 35 -2.11 -10.21 6.59
N ASN A 36 -3.31 -10.35 7.13
CA ASN A 36 -4.53 -10.07 6.40
C ASN A 36 -4.60 -8.60 5.94
N ASN A 37 -4.12 -7.64 6.75
CA ASN A 37 -4.11 -6.23 6.34
C ASN A 37 -3.26 -6.01 5.08
N GLY A 38 -2.11 -6.69 4.97
CA GLY A 38 -1.30 -6.67 3.75
C GLY A 38 -2.02 -7.28 2.55
N GLY A 39 -2.82 -8.33 2.77
CA GLY A 39 -3.69 -8.89 1.73
C GLY A 39 -4.78 -7.91 1.27
N ASP A 40 -5.38 -7.15 2.19
CA ASP A 40 -6.32 -6.08 1.88
C ASP A 40 -5.63 -4.96 1.08
N GLY A 41 -4.37 -4.64 1.40
CA GLY A 41 -3.49 -3.76 0.64
C GLY A 41 -3.25 -4.22 -0.80
N LEU A 42 -2.96 -5.51 -1.03
CA LEU A 42 -2.79 -6.06 -2.38
C LEU A 42 -4.08 -5.96 -3.21
N VAL A 43 -5.23 -6.29 -2.62
CA VAL A 43 -6.54 -6.12 -3.28
C VAL A 43 -6.79 -4.63 -3.58
N CYS A 44 -6.50 -3.75 -2.62
CA CYS A 44 -6.64 -2.30 -2.78
C CYS A 44 -5.77 -1.80 -3.93
N ALA A 45 -4.49 -2.18 -4.01
CA ALA A 45 -3.59 -1.83 -5.10
C ALA A 45 -4.16 -2.26 -6.46
N ARG A 46 -4.68 -3.49 -6.54
CA ARG A 46 -5.29 -4.00 -7.77
C ARG A 46 -6.48 -3.16 -8.23
N HIS A 47 -7.39 -2.81 -7.34
CA HIS A 47 -8.55 -1.97 -7.67
C HIS A 47 -8.16 -0.52 -7.97
N LEU A 48 -7.18 0.04 -7.26
CA LEU A 48 -6.64 1.37 -7.58
C LEU A 48 -6.09 1.43 -9.01
N LYS A 49 -5.40 0.39 -9.49
CA LYS A 49 -4.98 0.30 -10.90
C LYS A 49 -6.17 0.38 -11.86
N MET A 50 -7.28 -0.30 -11.56
CA MET A 50 -8.52 -0.24 -12.36
C MET A 50 -9.20 1.13 -12.31
N PHE A 51 -8.99 1.89 -11.22
CA PHE A 51 -9.56 3.23 -11.01
C PHE A 51 -8.70 4.36 -11.59
N GLY A 52 -7.64 4.04 -12.34
CA GLY A 52 -6.80 5.04 -13.01
C GLY A 52 -5.63 5.55 -12.19
N TYR A 53 -5.28 4.90 -11.08
CA TYR A 53 -4.04 5.18 -10.33
C TYR A 53 -2.87 4.36 -10.87
N HIS A 54 -1.66 4.76 -10.49
CA HIS A 54 -0.43 4.04 -10.73
C HIS A 54 0.16 3.52 -9.41
N PRO A 55 -0.37 2.39 -8.88
CA PRO A 55 0.11 1.83 -7.64
C PRO A 55 1.48 1.15 -7.82
N THR A 56 2.32 1.28 -6.80
CA THR A 56 3.55 0.53 -6.58
C THR A 56 3.44 -0.15 -5.22
N VAL A 57 3.81 -1.43 -5.11
CA VAL A 57 3.70 -2.18 -3.87
C VAL A 57 5.06 -2.39 -3.22
N HIS A 58 5.17 -2.15 -1.91
CA HIS A 58 6.25 -2.69 -1.10
C HIS A 58 5.71 -3.78 -0.18
N TYR A 59 6.19 -5.01 -0.33
CA TYR A 59 5.70 -6.17 0.44
C TYR A 59 6.88 -7.04 0.93
N PRO A 60 7.54 -6.64 2.03
CA PRO A 60 8.84 -7.19 2.43
C PRO A 60 8.74 -8.54 3.15
N LYS A 61 7.58 -8.87 3.73
CA LYS A 61 7.34 -10.12 4.46
C LYS A 61 6.07 -10.77 3.94
N ARG A 62 6.24 -11.74 3.03
CA ARG A 62 5.14 -12.42 2.34
C ARG A 62 4.89 -13.78 3.01
N PRO A 63 3.71 -14.05 3.58
CA PRO A 63 3.39 -15.36 4.09
C PRO A 63 3.39 -16.38 2.95
N ASN A 64 4.02 -17.53 3.18
CA ASN A 64 3.97 -18.67 2.27
C ASN A 64 2.60 -19.36 2.39
N LYS A 65 1.57 -18.75 1.79
CA LYS A 65 0.22 -19.32 1.68
C LYS A 65 -0.35 -19.01 0.29
N PRO A 66 -1.08 -19.95 -0.34
CA PRO A 66 -1.62 -19.78 -1.69
C PRO A 66 -2.47 -18.51 -1.89
N LEU A 67 -3.18 -18.07 -0.83
CA LEU A 67 -3.96 -16.83 -0.86
C LEU A 67 -3.09 -15.61 -1.21
N PHE A 68 -1.98 -15.40 -0.49
CA PHE A 68 -1.13 -14.22 -0.68
C PHE A 68 -0.27 -14.31 -1.94
N GLU A 69 0.13 -15.52 -2.33
CA GLU A 69 0.79 -15.78 -3.61
C GLU A 69 -0.14 -15.42 -4.78
N GLY A 70 -1.39 -15.89 -4.72
CA GLY A 70 -2.41 -15.58 -5.72
C GLY A 70 -2.67 -14.07 -5.85
N LEU A 71 -2.80 -13.35 -4.74
CA LEU A 71 -2.95 -11.89 -4.73
C LEU A 71 -1.72 -11.17 -5.32
N THR A 72 -0.52 -11.65 -4.99
CA THR A 72 0.73 -11.11 -5.54
C THR A 72 0.78 -11.33 -7.06
N THR A 73 0.48 -12.54 -7.54
CA THR A 73 0.41 -12.87 -8.96
C THR A 73 -0.63 -12.03 -9.69
N GLN A 74 -1.79 -11.77 -9.09
CA GLN A 74 -2.82 -10.90 -9.68
C GLN A 74 -2.30 -9.46 -9.86
N CYS A 75 -1.61 -8.90 -8.87
CA CYS A 75 -1.00 -7.57 -8.98
C CYS A 75 0.07 -7.55 -10.08
N GLN A 76 0.95 -8.55 -10.12
CA GLN A 76 1.98 -8.67 -11.15
C GLN A 76 1.41 -8.79 -12.56
N LYS A 77 0.33 -9.57 -12.75
CA LYS A 77 -0.38 -9.70 -14.04
C LYS A 77 -1.08 -8.41 -14.48
N MET A 78 -1.17 -7.41 -13.61
CA MET A 78 -1.71 -6.08 -13.90
C MET A 78 -0.61 -5.02 -14.00
N ASP A 79 0.64 -5.44 -14.17
CA ASP A 79 1.81 -4.56 -14.29
C ASP A 79 1.92 -3.58 -13.12
N ILE A 80 1.66 -4.08 -11.91
CA ILE A 80 1.89 -3.34 -10.66
C ILE A 80 3.30 -3.68 -10.18
N PRO A 81 4.24 -2.71 -10.16
CA PRO A 81 5.61 -2.96 -9.73
C PRO A 81 5.67 -3.27 -8.23
N PHE A 82 6.60 -4.16 -7.86
CA PHE A 82 6.93 -4.47 -6.47
C PHE A 82 8.33 -3.97 -6.15
N LEU A 83 8.46 -3.04 -5.19
CA LEU A 83 9.75 -2.60 -4.68
C LEU A 83 10.38 -3.69 -3.82
N THR A 84 11.63 -4.04 -4.15
CA THR A 84 12.46 -4.94 -3.35
C THR A 84 12.89 -4.28 -2.05
N GLU A 85 13.20 -2.99 -2.09
CA GLU A 85 13.65 -2.19 -0.96
C GLU A 85 12.72 -1.01 -0.70
N PHE A 86 12.60 -0.62 0.57
CA PHE A 86 11.79 0.54 0.94
C PHE A 86 12.64 1.82 0.85
N PRO A 87 12.16 2.90 0.21
CA PRO A 87 12.83 4.19 0.24
C PRO A 87 13.03 4.67 1.68
N THR A 88 14.28 4.83 2.12
CA THR A 88 14.60 5.22 3.51
C THR A 88 14.52 6.72 3.74
N GLU A 89 14.56 7.52 2.66
CA GLU A 89 14.44 8.97 2.68
C GLU A 89 13.00 9.40 2.40
N ALA A 90 12.39 10.14 3.34
CA ALA A 90 11.02 10.62 3.21
C ALA A 90 10.83 11.51 1.96
N ALA A 91 11.81 12.36 1.65
CA ALA A 91 11.79 13.23 0.47
C ALA A 91 11.70 12.46 -0.85
N LEU A 92 12.25 11.24 -0.91
CA LEU A 92 12.13 10.39 -2.10
C LEU A 92 10.71 9.86 -2.25
N ILE A 93 10.03 9.53 -1.15
CA ILE A 93 8.62 9.12 -1.17
C ILE A 93 7.75 10.31 -1.61
N ASP A 94 7.95 11.47 -1.01
CA ASP A 94 7.20 12.70 -1.31
C ASP A 94 7.37 13.15 -2.78
N GLY A 95 8.55 12.95 -3.36
CA GLY A 95 8.82 13.30 -4.76
C GLY A 95 8.26 12.30 -5.77
N LEU A 96 8.06 11.03 -5.39
CA LEU A 96 7.65 9.95 -6.29
C LEU A 96 6.16 9.60 -6.23
N TYR A 97 5.52 9.78 -5.06
CA TYR A 97 4.17 9.33 -4.81
C TYR A 97 3.29 10.47 -4.34
N GLY A 98 2.03 10.52 -4.80
CA GLY A 98 1.05 11.49 -4.30
C GLY A 98 0.31 11.01 -3.05
N LEU A 99 0.34 9.71 -2.78
CA LEU A 99 -0.38 9.07 -1.67
C LEU A 99 0.38 7.82 -1.23
N VAL A 100 0.41 7.57 0.08
CA VAL A 100 0.81 6.29 0.65
C VAL A 100 -0.40 5.57 1.25
N VAL A 101 -0.54 4.29 0.96
CA VAL A 101 -1.49 3.39 1.61
C VAL A 101 -0.73 2.55 2.63
N ASP A 102 -1.07 2.73 3.90
CA ASP A 102 -0.57 1.92 5.00
C ASP A 102 -1.48 0.69 5.17
N ALA A 103 -0.97 -0.45 4.74
CA ALA A 103 -1.61 -1.76 4.88
C ALA A 103 -0.72 -2.69 5.72
N ILE A 104 0.00 -2.13 6.69
CA ILE A 104 1.03 -2.85 7.46
C ILE A 104 0.38 -3.76 8.51
N PHE A 105 -0.25 -3.16 9.53
CA PHE A 105 -0.86 -3.89 10.63
C PHE A 105 -2.35 -3.56 10.70
N GLY A 106 -3.18 -4.55 11.02
CA GLY A 106 -4.61 -4.36 11.29
C GLY A 106 -4.93 -4.71 12.74
N PHE A 107 -6.20 -4.71 13.10
CA PHE A 107 -6.68 -4.86 14.48
C PHE A 107 -6.17 -6.08 15.25
N SER A 108 -5.80 -7.17 14.54
CA SER A 108 -5.34 -8.39 15.18
C SER A 108 -3.86 -8.34 15.61
N PHE A 109 -3.11 -7.31 15.22
CA PHE A 109 -1.71 -7.18 15.58
C PHE A 109 -1.54 -6.98 17.09
N LYS A 110 -0.57 -7.70 17.67
CA LYS A 110 -0.24 -7.62 19.10
C LYS A 110 1.27 -7.69 19.28
N GLY A 111 1.77 -6.95 20.26
CA GLY A 111 3.18 -6.95 20.65
C GLY A 111 3.98 -5.84 19.97
N ALA A 112 5.30 -5.94 20.09
CA ALA A 112 6.21 -4.92 19.58
C ALA A 112 6.37 -5.02 18.05
N VAL A 113 6.42 -3.85 17.40
CA VAL A 113 6.81 -3.74 16.00
C VAL A 113 8.25 -4.24 15.84
N ARG A 114 8.47 -5.11 14.84
CA ARG A 114 9.78 -5.67 14.50
C ARG A 114 10.21 -5.20 13.11
N GLU A 115 11.51 -5.25 12.85
CA GLU A 115 12.06 -4.95 11.52
C GLU A 115 11.51 -5.91 10.45
N PRO A 116 11.30 -5.42 9.21
CA PRO A 116 11.64 -4.08 8.71
C PRO A 116 10.60 -2.99 9.01
N PHE A 117 9.49 -3.34 9.68
CA PHE A 117 8.35 -2.42 9.84
C PHE A 117 8.63 -1.25 10.78
N GLY A 118 9.55 -1.40 11.75
CA GLY A 118 10.00 -0.30 12.61
C GLY A 118 10.65 0.83 11.81
N SER A 119 11.61 0.48 10.95
CA SER A 119 12.26 1.43 10.04
C SER A 119 11.28 2.05 9.03
N ILE A 120 10.38 1.24 8.45
CA ILE A 120 9.35 1.70 7.51
C ILE A 120 8.46 2.77 8.18
N LEU A 121 7.89 2.47 9.35
CA LEU A 121 7.02 3.40 10.07
C LEU A 121 7.76 4.68 10.46
N SER A 122 9.03 4.57 10.88
CA SER A 122 9.88 5.73 11.20
C SER A 122 10.09 6.66 10.00
N THR A 123 10.14 6.12 8.78
CA THR A 123 10.18 6.93 7.56
C THR A 123 8.82 7.50 7.20
N LEU A 124 7.74 6.70 7.29
CA LEU A 124 6.38 7.16 7.03
C LEU A 124 5.95 8.31 7.96
N GLN A 125 6.42 8.36 9.20
CA GLN A 125 6.17 9.49 10.11
C GLN A 125 6.75 10.83 9.64
N ARG A 126 7.68 10.82 8.67
CA ARG A 126 8.41 11.99 8.20
C ARG A 126 7.99 12.46 6.81
N ILE A 127 7.12 11.72 6.12
CA ILE A 127 6.63 12.10 4.79
C ILE A 127 5.60 13.24 4.93
N THR A 128 5.40 13.98 3.86
CA THR A 128 4.44 15.09 3.78
C THR A 128 3.23 14.75 2.93
N VAL A 129 3.33 13.75 2.05
CA VAL A 129 2.19 13.24 1.29
C VAL A 129 1.21 12.51 2.21
N PRO A 130 -0.10 12.52 1.91
CA PRO A 130 -1.10 11.88 2.75
C PRO A 130 -0.86 10.37 2.90
N ILE A 131 -1.25 9.85 4.08
CA ILE A 131 -1.29 8.41 4.38
C ILE A 131 -2.75 8.00 4.58
N ALA A 132 -3.17 6.96 3.86
CA ALA A 132 -4.43 6.27 4.08
C ALA A 132 -4.17 4.90 4.73
N SER A 133 -4.46 4.76 6.03
CA SER A 133 -4.32 3.48 6.74
C SER A 133 -5.56 2.61 6.54
N ILE A 134 -5.33 1.33 6.22
CA ILE A 134 -6.39 0.32 6.16
C ILE A 134 -6.62 -0.22 7.56
N ASP A 135 -7.88 -0.19 8.00
CA ASP A 135 -8.35 -0.65 9.31
C ASP A 135 -7.86 0.23 10.47
N ILE A 136 -6.57 0.19 10.81
CA ILE A 136 -5.98 0.92 11.95
C ILE A 136 -4.58 1.44 11.57
N PRO A 137 -4.22 2.70 11.92
CA PRO A 137 -2.85 3.21 11.85
C PRO A 137 -1.90 2.61 12.91
#